data_AF-A0AAN4MX06-F1
#
_entry.id   AF-A0AAN4MX06-F1
#
_cell.length_a   1.000
_cell.length_b   1.000
_cell.length_c   1.000
_cell.angle_alpha   90.00
_cell.angle_beta   90.00
_cell.angle_gamma   90.00
#
_symmetry.space_group_name_H-M   'P 1'
#
loop_
_entity.id
_entity.type
_entity.pdbx_description
1 polymer ?
#
loop_
_entity_poly.entity_id
_entity_poly.type
_entity_poly.pdbx_seq_one_letter_code
_entity_poly.pdbx_strand_id
1 'polypeptide(L)'
;MKNIFLIIGISLFFNGSLYAQSDDWSPKDHNLIKSVREDGRFLSSYGVVHAMLRNTEPRYAFHSDFSPKEFRKWQKGLRHAMEEIMKFPQIKNSPAPVCIKREQREGYRLEKWEFYPLPECVSTFLVLIPDNINKPVPAILCIPGSGGNKEGLAGEPGIAPKLNDRYKDPKLTQALNFVKEGYIAVAVDNPAAGEASDLERYTLGSNYDYDVVSRYLLELGWSYLGYASYLDMQVLNWMKTQKHIRKDRIVVSGFSLGTEPMMVLGTLDTSIYAFVYNDFLCQTQERAEVMTMPDKNGRRPFPNSIRHLIPDFWKNFNFPDIVAALAPRPIILTEGGLDRDLGLVRKAYAIVGTPDNVKIYHYKKFSDPDTRKNVEYLPEGLDRNEYFRMVNVDGPNHYFKSELVVPWLRKLLEER
;
A
#
# COMPACT_ATOMS: atom_id res chain seq x y z
N MET A 1 38.75 -77.34 35.19
CA MET A 1 38.18 -77.19 36.54
C MET A 1 37.86 -75.72 36.77
N LYS A 2 36.58 -75.40 37.03
CA LYS A 2 36.02 -74.44 38.02
C LYS A 2 37.00 -73.39 38.59
N ASN A 3 36.71 -72.08 38.64
CA ASN A 3 35.48 -71.43 39.06
C ASN A 3 35.34 -70.00 38.50
N ILE A 4 34.09 -69.67 38.19
CA ILE A 4 33.55 -68.34 37.90
C ILE A 4 33.34 -67.61 39.23
N PHE A 5 33.77 -66.35 39.34
CA PHE A 5 33.29 -65.44 40.38
C PHE A 5 32.36 -64.39 39.75
N LEU A 6 31.11 -64.51 40.17
CA LEU A 6 29.97 -63.67 39.86
C LEU A 6 30.02 -62.43 40.78
N ILE A 7 30.11 -61.23 40.22
CA ILE A 7 29.88 -59.98 40.97
C ILE A 7 28.46 -59.50 40.66
N ILE A 8 27.58 -59.64 41.64
CA ILE A 8 26.24 -59.07 41.67
C ILE A 8 26.36 -57.67 42.29
N GLY A 9 25.90 -56.65 41.58
CA GLY A 9 25.92 -55.26 42.03
C GLY A 9 24.71 -54.47 41.53
N ILE A 10 23.54 -54.82 42.08
CA ILE A 10 22.36 -53.98 42.40
C ILE A 10 22.02 -52.85 41.40
N SER A 11 21.01 -53.11 40.57
CA SER A 11 20.24 -52.10 39.85
C SER A 11 19.35 -51.33 40.83
N LEU A 12 19.71 -50.09 41.15
CA LEU A 12 18.79 -49.11 41.73
C LEU A 12 18.04 -48.43 40.58
N PHE A 13 16.81 -48.88 40.33
CA PHE A 13 15.84 -48.16 39.50
C PHE A 13 15.47 -46.85 40.19
N PHE A 14 16.13 -45.76 39.80
CA PHE A 14 15.59 -44.42 40.02
C PHE A 14 14.43 -44.21 39.04
N ASN A 15 13.20 -44.49 39.49
CA ASN A 15 11.99 -43.93 38.91
C ASN A 15 11.96 -42.43 39.23
N GLY A 16 12.77 -41.66 38.50
CA GLY A 16 12.56 -40.23 38.38
C GLY A 16 11.36 -40.01 37.48
N SER A 17 10.18 -39.82 38.07
CA SER A 17 9.04 -39.26 37.36
C SER A 17 9.48 -37.96 36.69
N LEU A 18 9.72 -38.00 35.38
CA LEU A 18 9.70 -36.83 34.53
C LEU A 18 8.28 -36.28 34.63
N TYR A 19 8.05 -35.41 35.60
CA TYR A 19 6.98 -34.44 35.51
C TYR A 19 7.27 -33.63 34.25
N ALA A 20 6.63 -34.00 33.15
CA ALA A 20 6.38 -33.07 32.08
C ALA A 20 5.56 -31.95 32.73
N GLN A 21 6.23 -30.87 33.15
CA GLN A 21 5.56 -29.60 33.35
C GLN A 21 4.93 -29.29 32.00
N SER A 22 3.61 -29.44 31.90
CA SER A 22 2.87 -28.70 30.90
C SER A 22 3.12 -27.24 31.25
N ASP A 23 4.00 -26.58 30.50
CA ASP A 23 4.09 -25.13 30.55
C ASP A 23 2.70 -24.63 30.16
N ASP A 24 1.91 -24.19 31.15
CA ASP A 24 0.64 -23.48 30.96
C ASP A 24 0.96 -22.12 30.32
N TRP A 25 1.35 -22.13 29.05
CA TRP A 25 1.60 -20.93 28.27
C TRP A 25 0.28 -20.43 27.69
N SER A 26 -0.03 -19.16 27.98
CA SER A 26 -1.13 -18.43 27.36
C SER A 26 -0.59 -17.29 26.49
N PRO A 27 -1.02 -17.20 25.21
CA PRO A 27 -0.66 -16.07 24.34
C PRO A 27 -1.01 -14.69 24.92
N LYS A 28 -2.13 -14.61 25.66
CA LYS A 28 -2.63 -13.35 26.24
C LYS A 28 -1.73 -12.79 27.33
N ASP A 29 -1.00 -13.65 28.03
CA ASP A 29 -0.08 -13.22 29.09
C ASP A 29 1.22 -12.63 28.53
N HIS A 30 1.43 -12.78 27.21
CA HIS A 30 2.66 -12.41 26.53
C HIS A 30 2.43 -11.45 25.37
N ASN A 31 1.24 -10.88 25.21
CA ASN A 31 0.94 -9.95 24.11
C ASN A 31 1.66 -8.60 24.26
N LEU A 32 1.87 -8.13 25.49
CA LEU A 32 2.58 -6.90 25.80
C LEU A 32 4.10 -7.08 25.74
N ILE A 33 4.78 -6.11 25.14
CA ILE A 33 6.24 -6.05 25.07
C ILE A 33 6.73 -5.07 26.14
N LYS A 34 6.93 -5.57 27.36
CA LYS A 34 7.40 -4.78 28.51
C LYS A 34 8.65 -5.42 29.13
N SER A 35 9.54 -4.59 29.65
CA SER A 35 10.69 -5.09 30.41
C SER A 35 10.25 -5.59 31.78
N VAL A 36 10.86 -6.67 32.23
CA VAL A 36 10.71 -7.22 33.59
C VAL A 36 11.84 -6.80 34.52
N ARG A 37 12.73 -5.92 34.04
CA ARG A 37 13.91 -5.45 34.76
C ARG A 37 13.71 -4.01 35.23
N GLU A 38 14.23 -3.67 36.40
CA GLU A 38 14.18 -2.30 36.95
C GLU A 38 14.87 -1.28 36.04
N ASP A 39 15.90 -1.70 35.29
CA ASP A 39 16.62 -0.84 34.33
C ASP A 39 15.86 -0.61 33.01
N GLY A 40 14.66 -1.18 32.85
CA GLY A 40 13.81 -1.05 31.67
C GLY A 40 14.36 -1.72 30.41
N ARG A 41 15.48 -2.46 30.48
CA ARG A 41 16.12 -3.08 29.31
C ARG A 41 15.47 -4.40 28.94
N PHE A 42 15.51 -4.76 27.66
CA PHE A 42 15.05 -6.05 27.16
C PHE A 42 16.23 -7.00 26.97
N LEU A 43 16.04 -8.27 27.37
CA LEU A 43 16.95 -9.36 26.99
C LEU A 43 16.62 -9.91 25.59
N SER A 44 15.34 -9.98 25.23
CA SER A 44 14.92 -10.52 23.94
C SER A 44 15.18 -9.54 22.81
N SER A 45 15.77 -10.00 21.71
CA SER A 45 16.03 -9.16 20.54
C SER A 45 14.76 -8.55 19.96
N TYR A 46 13.63 -9.28 20.00
CA TYR A 46 12.32 -8.75 19.59
C TYR A 46 11.93 -7.53 20.44
N GLY A 47 12.09 -7.61 21.77
CA GLY A 47 11.81 -6.49 22.66
C GLY A 47 12.73 -5.30 22.40
N VAL A 48 14.01 -5.55 22.11
CA VAL A 48 14.97 -4.50 21.75
C VAL A 48 14.56 -3.78 20.46
N VAL A 49 14.30 -4.50 19.36
CA VAL A 49 13.96 -3.85 18.07
C VAL A 49 12.54 -3.25 18.07
N HIS A 50 11.61 -3.79 18.86
CA HIS A 50 10.30 -3.18 19.11
C HIS A 50 10.45 -1.86 19.86
N ALA A 51 11.27 -1.80 20.91
CA ALA A 51 11.58 -0.57 21.63
C ALA A 51 12.28 0.46 20.71
N MET A 52 13.24 0.02 19.88
CA MET A 52 13.88 0.90 18.88
C MET A 52 12.85 1.54 17.94
N LEU A 53 11.87 0.76 17.45
CA LEU A 53 10.79 1.30 16.61
C LEU A 53 9.90 2.28 17.38
N ARG A 54 9.52 1.93 18.62
CA ARG A 54 8.71 2.76 19.50
C ARG A 54 9.37 4.11 19.84
N ASN A 55 10.70 4.14 19.88
CA ASN A 55 11.48 5.35 20.10
C ASN A 55 11.91 6.06 18.80
N THR A 56 11.46 5.58 17.64
CA THR A 56 11.73 6.25 16.35
C THR A 56 10.66 7.31 16.10
N GLU A 57 11.04 8.57 16.20
CA GLU A 57 10.20 9.71 15.85
C GLU A 57 10.38 10.07 14.36
N PRO A 58 9.32 10.04 13.52
CA PRO A 58 9.45 10.40 12.12
C PRO A 58 9.82 11.89 11.94
N ARG A 59 10.94 12.15 11.25
CA ARG A 59 11.49 13.51 11.06
C ARG A 59 10.51 14.51 10.44
N TYR A 60 9.59 14.04 9.60
CA TYR A 60 8.58 14.81 8.90
C TYR A 60 7.16 14.39 9.31
N ALA A 61 6.96 13.97 10.56
CA ALA A 61 5.62 13.88 11.13
C ALA A 61 4.90 15.24 11.01
N PHE A 62 3.61 15.23 10.68
CA PHE A 62 2.80 16.44 10.56
C PHE A 62 2.48 17.02 11.93
N HIS A 63 2.61 18.35 12.09
CA HIS A 63 2.21 19.06 13.29
C HIS A 63 1.03 20.00 13.00
N SER A 64 0.00 19.93 13.84
CA SER A 64 -1.28 20.60 13.62
C SER A 64 -1.24 22.14 13.78
N ASP A 65 -0.17 22.66 14.38
CA ASP A 65 0.07 24.07 14.68
C ASP A 65 0.96 24.77 13.65
N PHE A 66 1.36 24.08 12.56
CA PHE A 66 2.10 24.72 11.47
C PHE A 66 1.37 25.95 10.92
N SER A 67 2.09 27.06 10.84
CA SER A 67 1.70 28.18 9.97
C SER A 67 1.73 27.74 8.50
N PRO A 68 1.06 28.46 7.58
CA PRO A 68 1.13 28.15 6.15
C PRO A 68 2.57 28.16 5.59
N LYS A 69 3.48 28.95 6.19
CA LYS A 69 4.89 28.99 5.79
C LYS A 69 5.64 27.75 6.24
N GLU A 70 5.44 27.31 7.48
CA GLU A 70 6.04 26.08 8.01
C GLU A 70 5.50 24.86 7.29
N PHE A 71 4.19 24.83 6.98
CA PHE A 71 3.58 23.76 6.19
C PHE A 71 4.28 23.59 4.83
N ARG A 72 4.51 24.68 4.09
CA ARG A 72 5.23 24.63 2.80
C ARG A 72 6.68 24.14 2.96
N LYS A 73 7.34 24.51 4.05
CA LYS A 73 8.71 24.05 4.35
C LYS A 73 8.73 22.56 4.67
N TRP A 74 7.81 22.10 5.52
CA TRP A 74 7.61 20.69 5.88
C TRP A 74 7.29 19.85 4.64
N GLN A 75 6.32 20.27 3.83
CA GLN A 75 5.92 19.59 2.59
C GLN A 75 7.09 19.46 1.60
N LYS A 76 7.92 20.50 1.45
CA LYS A 76 9.13 20.44 0.62
C LYS A 76 10.15 19.44 1.17
N GLY A 77 10.37 19.44 2.49
CA GLY A 77 11.29 18.51 3.15
C GLY A 77 10.83 17.05 3.05
N LEU A 78 9.53 16.80 3.23
CA LEU A 78 8.91 15.48 3.06
C LEU A 78 9.12 14.96 1.64
N ARG A 79 8.94 15.81 0.61
CA ARG A 79 9.23 15.42 -0.78
C ARG A 79 10.70 15.05 -0.96
N HIS A 80 11.65 15.81 -0.42
CA HIS A 80 13.07 15.46 -0.51
C HIS A 80 13.40 14.15 0.20
N ALA A 81 12.82 13.88 1.37
CA ALA A 81 12.97 12.59 2.03
C ALA A 81 12.39 11.43 1.20
N MET A 82 11.26 11.65 0.53
CA MET A 82 10.69 10.66 -0.41
C MET A 82 11.64 10.40 -1.59
N GLU A 83 12.24 11.45 -2.17
CA GLU A 83 13.25 11.32 -3.24
C GLU A 83 14.45 10.46 -2.77
N GLU A 84 14.96 10.73 -1.57
CA GLU A 84 16.11 10.02 -0.98
C GLU A 84 15.84 8.53 -0.74
N ILE A 85 14.68 8.17 -0.17
CA ILE A 85 14.39 6.77 0.16
C ILE A 85 13.85 5.96 -1.03
N MET A 86 13.22 6.61 -2.02
CA MET A 86 12.72 5.94 -3.22
C MET A 86 13.81 5.72 -4.27
N LYS A 87 14.92 6.46 -4.20
CA LYS A 87 16.15 6.25 -4.98
C LYS A 87 15.91 6.10 -6.49
N PHE A 88 15.06 6.96 -7.06
CA PHE A 88 14.76 6.92 -8.49
C PHE A 88 16.04 7.11 -9.31
N PRO A 89 16.41 6.15 -10.17
CA PRO A 89 17.60 6.30 -11.00
C PRO A 89 17.39 7.36 -12.08
N GLN A 90 18.47 8.05 -12.44
CA GLN A 90 18.49 8.98 -13.57
C GLN A 90 18.97 8.24 -14.82
N ILE A 91 18.07 7.54 -15.50
CA ILE A 91 18.38 6.83 -16.75
C ILE A 91 18.35 7.81 -17.91
N LYS A 92 19.41 7.79 -18.74
CA LYS A 92 19.51 8.61 -19.95
C LYS A 92 19.24 7.75 -21.19
N ASN A 93 18.68 8.37 -22.22
CA ASN A 93 18.47 7.77 -23.55
C ASN A 93 17.56 6.53 -23.57
N SER A 94 16.60 6.43 -22.65
CA SER A 94 15.56 5.40 -22.73
C SER A 94 14.73 5.57 -24.01
N PRO A 95 14.51 4.51 -24.81
CA PRO A 95 13.64 4.58 -25.97
C PRO A 95 12.22 5.03 -25.59
N ALA A 96 11.57 5.76 -26.49
CA ALA A 96 10.20 6.24 -26.26
C ALA A 96 9.20 5.06 -26.23
N PRO A 97 8.10 5.16 -25.46
CA PRO A 97 7.05 4.15 -25.45
C PRO A 97 6.44 3.93 -26.83
N VAL A 98 6.04 2.68 -27.12
CA VAL A 98 5.45 2.27 -28.41
C VAL A 98 4.12 1.55 -28.22
N CYS A 99 3.16 1.83 -29.10
CA CYS A 99 1.87 1.15 -29.11
C CYS A 99 1.99 -0.17 -29.88
N ILE A 100 1.79 -1.30 -29.20
CA ILE A 100 1.92 -2.64 -29.78
C ILE A 100 0.59 -3.29 -30.17
N LYS A 101 -0.53 -2.78 -29.63
CA LYS A 101 -1.88 -3.29 -29.95
C LYS A 101 -2.91 -2.19 -29.92
N ARG A 102 -3.87 -2.24 -30.85
CA ARG A 102 -5.09 -1.42 -30.84
C ARG A 102 -6.28 -2.28 -31.17
N GLU A 103 -7.32 -2.20 -30.35
CA GLU A 103 -8.57 -2.92 -30.57
C GLU A 103 -9.77 -2.04 -30.25
N GLN A 104 -10.81 -2.16 -31.06
CA GLN A 104 -12.08 -1.50 -30.78
C GLN A 104 -12.84 -2.25 -29.68
N ARG A 105 -13.59 -1.49 -28.87
CA ARG A 105 -14.61 -1.94 -27.94
C ARG A 105 -15.87 -1.08 -28.12
N GLU A 106 -16.93 -1.37 -27.38
CA GLU A 106 -18.16 -0.60 -27.47
C GLU A 106 -17.98 0.80 -26.84
N GLY A 107 -17.86 1.82 -27.70
CA GLY A 107 -17.75 3.23 -27.30
C GLY A 107 -16.35 3.72 -26.91
N TYR A 108 -15.34 2.86 -26.99
CA TYR A 108 -13.94 3.21 -26.74
C TYR A 108 -12.99 2.25 -27.48
N ARG A 109 -11.73 2.65 -27.62
CA ARG A 109 -10.64 1.75 -28.06
C ARG A 109 -9.72 1.41 -26.90
N LEU A 110 -9.20 0.19 -26.92
CA LEU A 110 -8.16 -0.31 -26.04
C LEU A 110 -6.82 -0.30 -26.79
N GLU A 111 -5.84 0.39 -26.24
CA GLU A 111 -4.46 0.35 -26.71
C GLU A 111 -3.56 -0.34 -25.68
N LYS A 112 -2.62 -1.15 -26.14
CA LYS A 112 -1.55 -1.71 -25.31
C LYS A 112 -0.23 -1.10 -25.72
N TRP A 113 0.50 -0.60 -24.74
CA TRP A 113 1.78 0.08 -24.93
C TRP A 113 2.90 -0.65 -24.22
N GLU A 114 4.09 -0.63 -24.83
CA GLU A 114 5.36 -0.99 -24.19
C GLU A 114 6.14 0.27 -23.85
N PHE A 115 6.89 0.23 -22.76
CA PHE A 115 7.88 1.24 -22.39
C PHE A 115 9.12 0.57 -21.78
N TYR A 116 10.24 1.31 -21.79
CA TYR A 116 11.57 0.77 -21.53
C TYR A 116 12.25 1.54 -20.38
N PRO A 117 11.83 1.30 -19.11
CA PRO A 117 12.19 2.16 -17.97
C PRO A 117 13.62 1.99 -17.48
N LEU A 118 14.22 0.81 -17.65
CA LEU A 118 15.57 0.45 -17.22
C LEU A 118 16.25 -0.39 -18.32
N PRO A 119 17.60 -0.48 -18.35
CA PRO A 119 18.29 -1.46 -19.18
C PRO A 119 17.73 -2.86 -18.94
N GLU A 120 17.51 -3.61 -20.02
CA GLU A 120 16.98 -4.98 -19.99
C GLU A 120 15.56 -5.10 -19.39
N CYS A 121 14.86 -3.99 -19.20
CA CYS A 121 13.50 -3.96 -18.69
C CYS A 121 12.53 -3.42 -19.75
N VAL A 122 11.48 -4.20 -19.99
CA VAL A 122 10.27 -3.76 -20.69
C VAL A 122 9.10 -3.93 -19.74
N SER A 123 8.19 -2.97 -19.75
CA SER A 123 6.92 -3.06 -19.04
C SER A 123 5.80 -2.57 -19.94
N THR A 124 4.55 -2.88 -19.59
CA THR A 124 3.38 -2.59 -20.40
C THR A 124 2.29 -1.89 -19.59
N PHE A 125 1.50 -1.08 -20.28
CA PHE A 125 0.28 -0.49 -19.73
C PHE A 125 -0.84 -0.51 -20.77
N LEU A 126 -2.08 -0.48 -20.28
CA LEU A 126 -3.27 -0.41 -21.11
C LEU A 126 -3.83 1.01 -21.09
N VAL A 127 -4.38 1.45 -22.22
CA VAL A 127 -4.99 2.77 -22.39
C VAL A 127 -6.37 2.59 -23.00
N LEU A 128 -7.40 2.98 -22.26
CA LEU A 128 -8.78 2.99 -22.71
C LEU A 128 -9.14 4.42 -23.09
N ILE A 129 -9.44 4.63 -24.36
CA ILE A 129 -9.64 5.96 -24.94
C ILE A 129 -11.07 6.01 -25.51
N PRO A 130 -11.96 6.87 -24.97
CA PRO A 130 -13.29 7.03 -25.53
C PRO A 130 -13.26 7.32 -27.04
N ASP A 131 -14.30 6.88 -27.75
CA ASP A 131 -14.47 7.25 -29.15
C ASP A 131 -14.78 8.76 -29.28
N ASN A 132 -14.51 9.33 -30.46
CA ASN A 132 -14.88 10.71 -30.80
C ASN A 132 -14.38 11.81 -29.84
N ILE A 133 -13.19 11.64 -29.26
CA ILE A 133 -12.53 12.71 -28.46
C ILE A 133 -12.20 13.90 -29.37
N ASN A 134 -12.87 15.02 -29.11
CA ASN A 134 -12.66 16.27 -29.85
C ASN A 134 -11.74 17.27 -29.14
N LYS A 135 -11.65 17.21 -27.81
CA LYS A 135 -10.80 18.07 -26.98
C LYS A 135 -10.01 17.21 -26.00
N PRO A 136 -8.86 17.68 -25.47
CA PRO A 136 -8.17 16.96 -24.41
C PRO A 136 -9.10 16.73 -23.22
N VAL A 137 -9.23 15.48 -22.77
CA VAL A 137 -10.08 15.09 -21.64
C VAL A 137 -9.23 14.72 -20.42
N PRO A 138 -9.78 14.78 -19.19
CA PRO A 138 -9.10 14.25 -18.03
C PRO A 138 -8.63 12.81 -18.25
N ALA A 139 -7.48 12.48 -17.68
CA ALA A 139 -6.94 11.13 -17.73
C ALA A 139 -6.68 10.60 -16.32
N ILE A 140 -6.96 9.33 -16.12
CA ILE A 140 -6.89 8.68 -14.80
C ILE A 140 -5.92 7.51 -14.88
N LEU A 141 -4.83 7.58 -14.11
CA LEU A 141 -3.90 6.49 -13.92
C LEU A 141 -4.45 5.55 -12.84
N CYS A 142 -4.76 4.31 -13.20
CA CYS A 142 -5.38 3.30 -12.35
C CYS A 142 -4.35 2.27 -11.92
N ILE A 143 -4.15 2.13 -10.60
CA ILE A 143 -3.17 1.23 -10.00
C ILE A 143 -3.90 0.13 -9.21
N PRO A 144 -3.66 -1.16 -9.49
CA PRO A 144 -4.42 -2.27 -8.90
C PRO A 144 -4.00 -2.58 -7.46
N GLY A 145 -4.81 -3.39 -6.79
CA GLY A 145 -4.48 -3.97 -5.49
C GLY A 145 -3.61 -5.24 -5.60
N SER A 146 -3.28 -5.84 -4.45
CA SER A 146 -2.59 -7.14 -4.41
C SER A 146 -3.40 -8.22 -5.13
N GLY A 147 -2.74 -9.04 -5.96
CA GLY A 147 -3.35 -10.12 -6.73
C GLY A 147 -4.16 -9.66 -7.95
N GLY A 148 -4.37 -8.36 -8.14
CA GLY A 148 -5.02 -7.80 -9.33
C GLY A 148 -4.02 -7.46 -10.44
N ASN A 149 -4.54 -7.17 -11.63
CA ASN A 149 -3.74 -6.80 -12.80
C ASN A 149 -4.45 -5.77 -13.69
N LYS A 150 -3.71 -5.17 -14.63
CA LYS A 150 -4.21 -4.12 -15.52
C LYS A 150 -5.33 -4.60 -16.44
N GLU A 151 -5.31 -5.87 -16.87
CA GLU A 151 -6.40 -6.47 -17.65
C GLU A 151 -7.70 -6.50 -16.81
N GLY A 152 -7.61 -6.91 -15.54
CA GLY A 152 -8.71 -6.85 -14.57
C GLY A 152 -9.28 -5.44 -14.42
N LEU A 153 -8.42 -4.43 -14.29
CA LEU A 153 -8.85 -3.02 -14.23
C LEU A 153 -9.56 -2.56 -15.51
N ALA A 154 -9.08 -3.02 -16.67
CA ALA A 154 -9.64 -2.72 -17.99
C ALA A 154 -10.93 -3.49 -18.31
N GLY A 155 -11.30 -4.47 -17.48
CA GLY A 155 -12.43 -5.35 -17.75
C GLY A 155 -12.16 -6.40 -18.84
N GLU A 156 -10.90 -6.77 -19.01
CA GLU A 156 -10.41 -7.71 -20.01
C GLU A 156 -9.96 -9.03 -19.35
N PRO A 157 -10.04 -10.17 -20.05
CA PRO A 157 -9.43 -11.40 -19.56
C PRO A 157 -7.91 -11.24 -19.43
N GLY A 158 -7.33 -11.95 -18.45
CA GLY A 158 -5.89 -11.95 -18.22
C GLY A 158 -5.12 -12.63 -19.35
N ILE A 159 -3.81 -12.38 -19.43
CA ILE A 159 -2.93 -12.91 -20.48
C ILE A 159 -2.80 -14.46 -20.49
N ALA A 160 -3.24 -15.12 -19.41
CA ALA A 160 -3.30 -16.57 -19.27
C ALA A 160 -4.50 -16.96 -18.40
N PRO A 161 -5.06 -18.18 -18.54
CA PRO A 161 -6.27 -18.59 -17.82
C PRO A 161 -6.20 -18.44 -16.28
N LYS A 162 -5.05 -18.76 -15.68
CA LYS A 162 -4.81 -18.66 -14.23
C LYS A 162 -4.57 -17.22 -13.74
N LEU A 163 -4.36 -16.29 -14.67
CA LEU A 163 -4.12 -14.88 -14.40
C LEU A 163 -5.35 -14.01 -14.70
N ASN A 164 -6.51 -14.63 -14.91
CA ASN A 164 -7.78 -13.89 -14.96
C ASN A 164 -8.07 -13.30 -13.57
N ASP A 165 -8.06 -11.97 -13.48
CA ASP A 165 -8.61 -11.25 -12.34
C ASP A 165 -10.15 -11.30 -12.40
N ARG A 166 -10.82 -10.62 -11.46
CA ARG A 166 -12.27 -10.41 -11.42
C ARG A 166 -12.71 -9.34 -12.43
N TYR A 167 -12.31 -9.49 -13.69
CA TYR A 167 -12.49 -8.52 -14.77
C TYR A 167 -13.96 -8.27 -15.18
N LYS A 168 -14.91 -9.04 -14.66
CA LYS A 168 -16.36 -8.80 -14.86
C LYS A 168 -17.01 -8.07 -13.68
N ASP A 169 -16.27 -7.82 -12.61
CA ASP A 169 -16.78 -7.20 -11.39
C ASP A 169 -16.58 -5.67 -11.44
N PRO A 170 -17.65 -4.86 -11.57
CA PRO A 170 -17.53 -3.40 -11.59
C PRO A 170 -16.94 -2.82 -10.31
N LYS A 171 -16.84 -3.60 -9.23
CA LYS A 171 -16.16 -3.22 -7.98
C LYS A 171 -14.63 -3.17 -8.11
N LEU A 172 -14.07 -3.62 -9.23
CA LEU A 172 -12.61 -3.72 -9.44
C LEU A 172 -12.17 -3.25 -10.83
N THR A 173 -13.06 -3.20 -11.81
CA THR A 173 -12.76 -2.74 -13.19
C THR A 173 -12.63 -1.22 -13.27
N GLN A 174 -11.70 -0.63 -12.50
CA GLN A 174 -11.49 0.81 -12.35
C GLN A 174 -11.41 1.53 -13.71
N ALA A 175 -10.52 1.06 -14.59
CA ALA A 175 -10.28 1.70 -15.87
C ALA A 175 -11.49 1.60 -16.81
N LEU A 176 -12.19 0.46 -16.82
CA LEU A 176 -13.45 0.31 -17.56
C LEU A 176 -14.53 1.26 -17.04
N ASN A 177 -14.61 1.47 -15.72
CA ASN A 177 -15.57 2.40 -15.15
C ASN A 177 -15.27 3.83 -15.58
N PHE A 178 -14.00 4.25 -15.57
CA PHE A 178 -13.63 5.61 -15.94
C PHE A 178 -13.74 5.92 -17.42
N VAL A 179 -13.47 4.96 -18.32
CA VAL A 179 -13.65 5.20 -19.77
C VAL A 179 -15.13 5.44 -20.11
N LYS A 180 -16.05 4.77 -19.41
CA LYS A 180 -17.50 4.96 -19.54
C LYS A 180 -17.97 6.34 -19.09
N GLU A 181 -17.17 7.05 -18.30
CA GLU A 181 -17.40 8.43 -17.86
C GLU A 181 -16.82 9.47 -18.84
N GLY A 182 -16.24 9.03 -19.97
CA GLY A 182 -15.63 9.91 -20.96
C GLY A 182 -14.20 10.34 -20.64
N TYR A 183 -13.58 9.76 -19.62
CA TYR A 183 -12.16 9.98 -19.30
C TYR A 183 -11.27 9.01 -20.07
N ILE A 184 -10.00 9.37 -20.27
CA ILE A 184 -8.99 8.39 -20.70
C ILE A 184 -8.52 7.64 -19.47
N ALA A 185 -8.60 6.31 -19.46
CA ALA A 185 -8.12 5.49 -18.36
C ALA A 185 -6.82 4.77 -18.75
N VAL A 186 -5.80 4.88 -17.91
CA VAL A 186 -4.50 4.21 -18.09
C VAL A 186 -4.32 3.20 -16.97
N ALA A 187 -4.28 1.91 -17.28
CA ALA A 187 -4.12 0.85 -16.29
C ALA A 187 -2.70 0.27 -16.34
N VAL A 188 -2.06 0.22 -15.17
CA VAL A 188 -0.72 -0.35 -14.97
C VAL A 188 -0.78 -1.64 -14.17
N ASP A 189 0.26 -2.46 -14.27
CA ASP A 189 0.48 -3.59 -13.37
C ASP A 189 1.35 -3.16 -12.19
N ASN A 190 1.13 -3.79 -11.03
CA ASN A 190 2.15 -3.80 -9.98
C ASN A 190 3.29 -4.77 -10.39
N PRO A 191 4.56 -4.51 -10.02
CA PRO A 191 5.65 -5.46 -10.25
C PRO A 191 5.34 -6.86 -9.72
N ALA A 192 5.77 -7.90 -10.44
CA ALA A 192 5.49 -9.32 -10.17
C ALA A 192 4.03 -9.77 -10.38
N ALA A 193 3.10 -8.88 -10.78
CA ALA A 193 1.70 -9.22 -11.02
C ALA A 193 1.32 -9.16 -12.50
N GLY A 194 0.24 -9.85 -12.87
CA GLY A 194 -0.32 -9.77 -14.21
C GLY A 194 0.66 -10.23 -15.28
N GLU A 195 0.90 -9.38 -16.28
CA GLU A 195 1.89 -9.65 -17.33
C GLU A 195 3.33 -9.59 -16.84
N ALA A 196 3.57 -8.90 -15.72
CA ALA A 196 4.88 -8.82 -15.08
C ALA A 196 5.13 -9.96 -14.06
N SER A 197 4.28 -10.99 -14.05
CA SER A 197 4.47 -12.20 -13.23
C SER A 197 5.47 -13.18 -13.85
N ASP A 198 5.82 -14.24 -13.11
CA ASP A 198 6.79 -15.25 -13.52
C ASP A 198 6.07 -16.59 -13.85
N LEU A 199 6.23 -17.60 -12.99
CA LEU A 199 5.72 -18.96 -13.23
C LEU A 199 4.27 -19.16 -12.76
N GLU A 200 3.64 -18.17 -12.14
CA GLU A 200 2.31 -18.31 -11.54
C GLU A 200 1.23 -18.59 -12.59
N ARG A 201 1.45 -18.18 -13.84
CA ARG A 201 0.60 -18.55 -14.98
C ARG A 201 0.45 -20.06 -15.17
N TYR A 202 1.37 -20.86 -14.65
CA TYR A 202 1.36 -22.32 -14.71
C TYR A 202 0.85 -22.96 -13.42
N THR A 203 1.05 -22.31 -12.27
CA THR A 203 0.82 -22.88 -10.95
C THR A 203 -0.21 -22.07 -10.14
N LEU A 204 0.26 -21.07 -9.40
CA LEU A 204 -0.41 -20.41 -8.27
C LEU A 204 -1.36 -19.27 -8.65
N GLY A 205 -1.44 -18.91 -9.93
CA GLY A 205 -2.37 -17.89 -10.43
C GLY A 205 -2.11 -16.50 -9.82
N SER A 206 -3.09 -15.93 -9.13
CA SER A 206 -2.99 -14.58 -8.55
C SER A 206 -2.25 -14.51 -7.21
N ASN A 207 -1.75 -15.64 -6.69
CA ASN A 207 -0.85 -15.66 -5.54
C ASN A 207 0.60 -15.45 -6.00
N TYR A 208 0.87 -14.23 -6.47
CA TYR A 208 2.16 -13.82 -7.02
C TYR A 208 3.26 -13.77 -5.95
N ASP A 209 4.48 -14.14 -6.33
CA ASP A 209 5.66 -14.05 -5.47
C ASP A 209 6.27 -12.64 -5.50
N TYR A 210 5.56 -11.70 -4.89
CA TYR A 210 6.07 -10.34 -4.70
C TYR A 210 7.33 -10.29 -3.83
N ASP A 211 7.43 -11.19 -2.86
CA ASP A 211 8.45 -11.15 -1.82
C ASP A 211 9.83 -11.51 -2.38
N VAL A 212 9.93 -12.48 -3.30
CA VAL A 212 11.22 -12.81 -3.92
C VAL A 212 11.76 -11.63 -4.75
N VAL A 213 10.91 -10.94 -5.51
CA VAL A 213 11.31 -9.74 -6.27
C VAL A 213 11.72 -8.61 -5.32
N SER A 214 10.95 -8.43 -4.25
CA SER A 214 11.27 -7.45 -3.20
C SER A 214 12.63 -7.73 -2.57
N ARG A 215 12.97 -9.00 -2.35
CA ARG A 215 14.26 -9.41 -1.79
C ARG A 215 15.42 -9.00 -2.70
N TYR A 216 15.35 -9.26 -4.00
CA TYR A 216 16.40 -8.81 -4.94
C TYR A 216 16.58 -7.29 -4.91
N LEU A 217 15.48 -6.53 -4.91
CA LEU A 217 15.54 -5.07 -4.87
C LEU A 217 16.18 -4.55 -3.57
N LEU A 218 15.83 -5.16 -2.43
CA LEU A 218 16.42 -4.81 -1.12
C LEU A 218 17.92 -5.07 -1.08
N GLU A 219 18.40 -6.19 -1.62
CA GLU A 219 19.83 -6.53 -1.71
C GLU A 219 20.61 -5.51 -2.57
N LEU A 220 19.97 -4.95 -3.58
CA LEU A 220 20.55 -3.90 -4.44
C LEU A 220 20.42 -2.48 -3.83
N GLY A 221 19.99 -2.38 -2.57
CA GLY A 221 19.81 -1.11 -1.87
C GLY A 221 18.58 -0.31 -2.35
N TRP A 222 17.65 -0.94 -3.06
CA TRP A 222 16.38 -0.37 -3.50
C TRP A 222 15.20 -0.99 -2.74
N SER A 223 13.98 -0.90 -3.26
CA SER A 223 12.79 -1.52 -2.66
C SER A 223 11.73 -1.81 -3.71
N TYR A 224 10.77 -2.67 -3.38
CA TYR A 224 9.61 -2.96 -4.24
C TYR A 224 8.84 -1.67 -4.59
N LEU A 225 8.52 -0.85 -3.59
CA LEU A 225 7.79 0.40 -3.81
C LEU A 225 8.61 1.43 -4.60
N GLY A 226 9.92 1.51 -4.37
CA GLY A 226 10.82 2.37 -5.16
C GLY A 226 10.83 1.98 -6.64
N TYR A 227 10.90 0.67 -6.92
CA TYR A 227 10.84 0.14 -8.29
C TYR A 227 9.46 0.37 -8.94
N ALA A 228 8.37 -0.01 -8.26
CA ALA A 228 7.00 0.17 -8.74
C ALA A 228 6.71 1.64 -9.08
N SER A 229 7.03 2.54 -8.15
CA SER A 229 6.79 3.97 -8.32
C SER A 229 7.64 4.57 -9.44
N TYR A 230 8.88 4.08 -9.64
CA TYR A 230 9.72 4.55 -10.74
C TYR A 230 9.14 4.16 -12.10
N LEU A 231 8.62 2.93 -12.24
CA LEU A 231 7.91 2.46 -13.44
C LEU A 231 6.65 3.30 -13.69
N ASP A 232 5.79 3.45 -12.69
CA ASP A 232 4.54 4.20 -12.80
C ASP A 232 4.78 5.68 -13.12
N MET A 233 5.87 6.26 -12.61
CA MET A 233 6.29 7.62 -12.96
C MET A 233 6.60 7.77 -14.46
N GLN A 234 7.13 6.73 -15.12
CA GLN A 234 7.37 6.77 -16.57
C GLN A 234 6.04 6.78 -17.35
N VAL A 235 5.06 6.01 -16.89
CA VAL A 235 3.71 6.00 -17.48
C VAL A 235 3.04 7.35 -17.28
N LEU A 236 3.12 7.94 -16.08
CA LEU A 236 2.62 9.28 -15.81
C LEU A 236 3.30 10.34 -16.70
N ASN A 237 4.61 10.24 -16.92
CA ASN A 237 5.33 11.14 -17.82
C ASN A 237 4.90 10.96 -19.27
N TRP A 238 4.66 9.73 -19.73
CA TRP A 238 4.07 9.46 -21.04
C TRP A 238 2.68 10.10 -21.16
N MET A 239 1.82 10.01 -20.15
CA MET A 239 0.46 10.60 -20.18
C MET A 239 0.52 12.10 -20.46
N LYS A 240 1.47 12.81 -19.85
CA LYS A 240 1.67 14.26 -20.03
C LYS A 240 2.11 14.68 -21.45
N THR A 241 2.48 13.74 -22.31
CA THR A 241 2.86 13.98 -23.71
C THR A 241 1.73 13.73 -24.69
N GLN A 242 0.61 13.13 -24.25
CA GLN A 242 -0.49 12.77 -25.13
C GLN A 242 -1.41 13.96 -25.41
N LYS A 243 -1.59 14.30 -26.70
CA LYS A 243 -2.43 15.44 -27.11
C LYS A 243 -3.91 15.34 -26.68
N HIS A 244 -4.42 14.13 -26.48
CA HIS A 244 -5.81 13.90 -26.05
C HIS A 244 -5.97 13.89 -24.53
N ILE A 245 -4.86 13.88 -23.77
CA ILE A 245 -4.87 13.95 -22.31
C ILE A 245 -4.75 15.42 -21.90
N ARG A 246 -5.71 15.89 -21.12
CA ARG A 246 -5.66 17.21 -20.50
C ARG A 246 -4.62 17.19 -19.37
N LYS A 247 -3.42 17.70 -19.66
CA LYS A 247 -2.26 17.64 -18.78
C LYS A 247 -2.49 18.21 -17.37
N ASP A 248 -3.34 19.23 -17.23
CA ASP A 248 -3.68 19.85 -15.94
C ASP A 248 -4.87 19.17 -15.22
N ARG A 249 -5.34 18.02 -15.71
CA ARG A 249 -6.43 17.20 -15.14
C ARG A 249 -6.08 15.71 -15.12
N ILE A 250 -4.82 15.39 -14.83
CA ILE A 250 -4.40 14.01 -14.59
C ILE A 250 -4.73 13.62 -13.14
N VAL A 251 -5.47 12.54 -12.95
CA VAL A 251 -5.82 11.96 -11.65
C VAL A 251 -5.05 10.66 -11.47
N VAL A 252 -4.59 10.37 -10.26
CA VAL A 252 -4.01 9.06 -9.91
C VAL A 252 -4.95 8.35 -8.93
N SER A 253 -5.36 7.14 -9.29
CA SER A 253 -6.31 6.30 -8.56
C SER A 253 -5.66 5.00 -8.13
N GLY A 254 -5.54 4.80 -6.83
CA GLY A 254 -4.99 3.58 -6.24
C GLY A 254 -6.03 2.78 -5.48
N PHE A 255 -6.04 1.46 -5.67
CA PHE A 255 -6.84 0.54 -4.86
C PHE A 255 -5.93 -0.36 -4.01
N SER A 256 -6.19 -0.45 -2.70
CA SER A 256 -5.42 -1.30 -1.79
C SER A 256 -3.91 -0.98 -1.89
N LEU A 257 -3.07 -1.98 -2.22
CA LEU A 257 -1.64 -1.83 -2.52
C LEU A 257 -1.32 -0.66 -3.48
N GLY A 258 -2.17 -0.40 -4.48
CA GLY A 258 -1.95 0.68 -5.46
C GLY A 258 -1.98 2.08 -4.87
N THR A 259 -2.41 2.26 -3.63
CA THR A 259 -2.33 3.55 -2.92
C THR A 259 -0.90 3.94 -2.54
N GLU A 260 0.01 2.96 -2.41
CA GLU A 260 1.41 3.23 -2.08
C GLU A 260 2.15 3.98 -3.19
N PRO A 261 2.21 3.48 -4.45
CA PRO A 261 2.82 4.26 -5.53
C PRO A 261 2.03 5.54 -5.84
N MET A 262 0.70 5.58 -5.62
CA MET A 262 -0.08 6.83 -5.72
C MET A 262 0.47 7.91 -4.77
N MET A 263 0.80 7.55 -3.53
CA MET A 263 1.41 8.47 -2.56
C MET A 263 2.81 8.93 -3.01
N VAL A 264 3.63 8.03 -3.56
CA VAL A 264 4.97 8.37 -4.06
C VAL A 264 4.87 9.32 -5.25
N LEU A 265 4.11 8.96 -6.29
CA LEU A 265 3.88 9.81 -7.47
C LEU A 265 3.31 11.17 -7.07
N GLY A 266 2.31 11.19 -6.20
CA GLY A 266 1.73 12.43 -5.69
C GLY A 266 2.73 13.32 -4.96
N THR A 267 3.61 12.72 -4.15
CA THR A 267 4.64 13.45 -3.40
C THR A 267 5.70 14.03 -4.33
N LEU A 268 6.18 13.25 -5.30
CA LEU A 268 7.27 13.63 -6.20
C LEU A 268 6.81 14.56 -7.32
N ASP A 269 5.54 14.48 -7.74
CA ASP A 269 5.02 15.24 -8.86
C ASP A 269 3.83 16.12 -8.49
N THR A 270 4.08 17.42 -8.40
CA THR A 270 3.06 18.42 -8.05
C THR A 270 2.13 18.78 -9.21
N SER A 271 2.32 18.24 -10.42
CA SER A 271 1.45 18.48 -11.58
C SER A 271 0.20 17.59 -11.61
N ILE A 272 0.18 16.50 -10.84
CA ILE A 272 -1.03 15.67 -10.67
C ILE A 272 -2.14 16.54 -10.09
N TYR A 273 -3.33 16.45 -10.68
CA TYR A 273 -4.47 17.29 -10.32
C TYR A 273 -5.18 16.78 -9.06
N ALA A 274 -5.49 15.48 -8.99
CA ALA A 274 -6.27 14.89 -7.90
C ALA A 274 -5.91 13.43 -7.62
N PHE A 275 -6.38 12.91 -6.49
CA PHE A 275 -6.08 11.58 -5.99
C PHE A 275 -7.32 10.80 -5.55
N VAL A 276 -7.34 9.51 -5.84
CA VAL A 276 -8.32 8.55 -5.28
C VAL A 276 -7.55 7.55 -4.43
N TYR A 277 -7.69 7.66 -3.11
CA TYR A 277 -7.12 6.75 -2.13
C TYR A 277 -8.19 5.74 -1.71
N ASN A 278 -8.23 4.58 -2.37
CA ASN A 278 -9.17 3.51 -2.06
C ASN A 278 -8.50 2.39 -1.25
N ASP A 279 -8.10 2.74 -0.05
CA ASP A 279 -7.74 1.85 1.05
C ASP A 279 -8.04 2.60 2.36
N PHE A 280 -7.99 1.93 3.51
CA PHE A 280 -8.05 2.65 4.78
C PHE A 280 -6.74 3.42 5.02
N LEU A 281 -6.83 4.62 5.60
CA LEU A 281 -5.63 5.39 5.95
C LEU A 281 -4.97 4.74 7.17
N CYS A 282 -3.73 4.29 7.01
CA CYS A 282 -3.02 3.47 7.99
C CYS A 282 -1.77 4.18 8.53
N GLN A 283 -1.68 4.35 9.85
CA GLN A 283 -0.43 4.65 10.55
C GLN A 283 0.34 3.33 10.71
N THR A 284 1.24 3.03 9.77
CA THR A 284 1.83 1.68 9.63
C THR A 284 2.88 1.36 10.70
N GLN A 285 3.60 2.36 11.20
CA GLN A 285 4.54 2.21 12.31
C GLN A 285 3.81 1.79 13.59
N GLU A 286 2.76 2.52 13.98
CA GLU A 286 1.94 2.21 15.15
C GLU A 286 1.31 0.82 15.00
N ARG A 287 0.82 0.45 13.81
CA ARG A 287 0.33 -0.91 13.54
C ARG A 287 1.37 -1.99 13.87
N ALA A 288 2.63 -1.79 13.51
CA ALA A 288 3.71 -2.73 13.78
C ALA A 288 4.07 -2.79 15.27
N GLU A 289 3.94 -1.68 15.99
CA GLU A 289 4.17 -1.60 17.43
C GLU A 289 3.05 -2.25 18.24
N VAL A 290 1.79 -2.13 17.81
CA VAL A 290 0.64 -2.58 18.62
C VAL A 290 0.16 -3.99 18.30
N MET A 291 0.40 -4.50 17.07
CA MET A 291 -0.05 -5.83 16.64
C MET A 291 0.93 -6.91 17.10
N THR A 292 1.01 -7.13 18.40
CA THR A 292 2.01 -8.00 19.03
C THR A 292 1.43 -9.27 19.64
N MET A 293 0.11 -9.51 19.63
CA MET A 293 -0.47 -10.76 20.13
C MET A 293 0.18 -11.98 19.45
N PRO A 294 0.78 -12.92 20.20
CA PRO A 294 1.37 -14.10 19.60
C PRO A 294 0.29 -15.09 19.16
N ASP A 295 0.61 -15.88 18.13
CA ASP A 295 -0.22 -17.01 17.72
C ASP A 295 -0.01 -18.25 18.63
N LYS A 296 -0.69 -19.35 18.29
CA LYS A 296 -0.59 -20.64 19.01
C LYS A 296 0.84 -21.22 19.09
N ASN A 297 1.74 -20.77 18.22
CA ASN A 297 3.14 -21.22 18.16
C ASN A 297 4.10 -20.15 18.72
N GLY A 298 3.58 -19.12 19.40
CA GLY A 298 4.38 -18.04 19.96
C GLY A 298 4.96 -17.07 18.92
N ARG A 299 4.51 -17.12 17.66
CA ARG A 299 4.97 -16.20 16.60
C ARG A 299 4.18 -14.91 16.66
N ARG A 300 4.84 -13.79 16.35
CA ARG A 300 4.25 -12.46 16.21
C ARG A 300 4.38 -12.03 14.75
N PRO A 301 3.42 -12.35 13.88
CA PRO A 301 3.53 -12.02 12.46
C PRO A 301 3.63 -10.50 12.28
N PHE A 302 4.56 -10.06 11.44
CA PHE A 302 4.57 -8.65 11.04
C PHE A 302 3.27 -8.31 10.31
N PRO A 303 2.79 -7.04 10.35
CA PRO A 303 1.48 -6.72 9.78
C PRO A 303 1.31 -7.07 8.30
N ASN A 304 2.39 -6.98 7.52
CA ASN A 304 2.45 -7.30 6.09
C ASN A 304 3.84 -7.84 5.68
N SER A 305 4.01 -8.23 4.42
CA SER A 305 5.25 -8.84 3.92
C SER A 305 6.30 -7.81 3.48
N ILE A 306 7.46 -8.28 3.01
CA ILE A 306 8.61 -7.44 2.65
C ILE A 306 8.40 -6.60 1.38
N ARG A 307 7.33 -6.82 0.60
CA ARG A 307 6.96 -5.88 -0.48
C ARG A 307 6.63 -4.46 0.02
N HIS A 308 6.31 -4.33 1.30
CA HIS A 308 6.06 -3.06 1.97
C HIS A 308 7.29 -2.54 2.74
N LEU A 309 8.43 -3.21 2.63
CA LEU A 309 9.66 -2.80 3.29
C LEU A 309 10.39 -1.77 2.43
N ILE A 310 10.39 -0.52 2.91
CA ILE A 310 11.22 0.56 2.39
C ILE A 310 12.17 0.96 3.52
N PRO A 311 13.48 0.66 3.41
CA PRO A 311 14.45 1.06 4.43
C PRO A 311 14.36 2.56 4.74
N ASP A 312 14.43 2.90 6.02
CA ASP A 312 14.36 4.27 6.56
C ASP A 312 13.03 5.04 6.35
N PHE A 313 11.96 4.39 5.87
CA PHE A 313 10.65 5.04 5.70
C PHE A 313 10.14 5.68 7.00
N TRP A 314 10.09 4.92 8.10
CA TRP A 314 9.59 5.39 9.40
C TRP A 314 10.53 6.34 10.14
N LYS A 315 11.77 6.50 9.69
CA LYS A 315 12.61 7.61 10.18
C LYS A 315 12.15 8.96 9.62
N ASN A 316 11.30 8.96 8.59
CA ASN A 316 10.84 10.16 7.91
C ASN A 316 9.36 10.43 8.17
N PHE A 317 8.45 9.48 7.92
CA PHE A 317 7.00 9.73 7.97
C PHE A 317 6.17 8.43 8.02
N ASN A 318 4.87 8.58 8.22
CA ASN A 318 3.85 7.56 7.98
C ASN A 318 2.86 8.03 6.88
N PHE A 319 1.94 7.15 6.48
CA PHE A 319 0.98 7.46 5.40
C PHE A 319 0.10 8.70 5.68
N PRO A 320 -0.41 8.94 6.91
CA PRO A 320 -1.17 10.15 7.20
C PRO A 320 -0.40 11.44 6.89
N ASP A 321 0.90 11.47 7.21
CA ASP A 321 1.78 12.62 6.93
C ASP A 321 1.95 12.84 5.43
N ILE A 322 2.18 11.77 4.67
CA ILE A 322 2.35 11.83 3.21
C ILE A 322 1.05 12.31 2.53
N VAL A 323 -0.10 11.74 2.93
CA VAL A 323 -1.40 12.11 2.36
C VAL A 323 -1.75 13.56 2.71
N ALA A 324 -1.46 14.00 3.93
CA ALA A 324 -1.58 15.41 4.32
C ALA A 324 -0.70 16.34 3.46
N ALA A 325 0.51 15.89 3.11
CA ALA A 325 1.43 16.63 2.24
C ALA A 325 0.96 16.70 0.77
N LEU A 326 -0.11 16.01 0.37
CA LEU A 326 -0.68 16.17 -0.97
C LEU A 326 -1.50 17.47 -1.12
N ALA A 327 -1.90 18.09 -0.01
CA ALA A 327 -2.65 19.35 0.00
C ALA A 327 -1.90 20.45 -0.79
N PRO A 328 -2.59 21.31 -1.56
CA PRO A 328 -4.04 21.51 -1.59
C PRO A 328 -4.78 20.66 -2.64
N ARG A 329 -4.12 19.69 -3.28
CA ARG A 329 -4.71 18.95 -4.42
C ARG A 329 -5.89 18.09 -3.97
N PRO A 330 -7.03 18.10 -4.68
CA PRO A 330 -8.20 17.31 -4.30
C PRO A 330 -7.91 15.82 -4.07
N ILE A 331 -8.44 15.26 -2.99
CA ILE A 331 -8.32 13.84 -2.67
C ILE A 331 -9.63 13.29 -2.10
N ILE A 332 -9.92 12.03 -2.41
CA ILE A 332 -10.96 11.25 -1.74
C ILE A 332 -10.35 10.02 -1.05
N LEU A 333 -10.68 9.81 0.23
CA LEU A 333 -10.39 8.60 0.99
C LEU A 333 -11.71 7.84 1.20
N THR A 334 -11.84 6.64 0.65
CA THR A 334 -13.15 5.97 0.53
C THR A 334 -13.40 4.88 1.57
N GLU A 335 -12.38 4.44 2.29
CA GLU A 335 -12.42 3.26 3.16
C GLU A 335 -11.99 3.55 4.61
N GLY A 336 -12.06 4.81 5.03
CA GLY A 336 -11.87 5.21 6.41
C GLY A 336 -10.42 5.05 6.90
N GLY A 337 -10.28 4.48 8.09
CA GLY A 337 -9.10 4.57 8.94
C GLY A 337 -9.49 5.08 10.34
N LEU A 338 -8.50 5.27 11.21
CA LEU A 338 -8.72 5.84 12.53
C LEU A 338 -9.06 7.34 12.43
N ASP A 339 -10.05 7.82 13.18
CA ASP A 339 -10.54 9.20 13.10
C ASP A 339 -9.44 10.24 13.38
N ARG A 340 -8.46 9.90 14.23
CA ARG A 340 -7.23 10.69 14.48
C ARG A 340 -6.49 11.02 13.19
N ASP A 341 -6.17 10.00 12.39
CA ASP A 341 -5.36 10.14 11.18
C ASP A 341 -6.14 10.87 10.07
N LEU A 342 -7.45 10.62 9.99
CA LEU A 342 -8.34 11.34 9.08
C LEU A 342 -8.48 12.82 9.49
N GLY A 343 -8.53 13.10 10.79
CA GLY A 343 -8.51 14.45 11.36
C GLY A 343 -7.22 15.20 11.05
N LEU A 344 -6.07 14.51 11.10
CA LEU A 344 -4.76 15.04 10.71
C LEU A 344 -4.79 15.55 9.27
N VAL A 345 -5.27 14.73 8.32
CA VAL A 345 -5.38 15.14 6.91
C VAL A 345 -6.35 16.33 6.75
N ARG A 346 -7.51 16.31 7.40
CA ARG A 346 -8.44 17.47 7.38
C ARG A 346 -7.75 18.76 7.84
N LYS A 347 -6.96 18.69 8.92
CA LYS A 347 -6.24 19.84 9.45
C LYS A 347 -5.19 20.36 8.46
N ALA A 348 -4.44 19.47 7.81
CA ALA A 348 -3.46 19.85 6.78
C ALA A 348 -4.09 20.64 5.62
N TYR A 349 -5.23 20.18 5.11
CA TYR A 349 -5.98 20.87 4.04
C TYR A 349 -6.56 22.22 4.51
N ALA A 350 -6.96 22.31 5.79
CA ALA A 350 -7.41 23.57 6.38
C ALA A 350 -6.28 24.61 6.50
N ILE A 351 -5.06 24.19 6.89
CA ILE A 351 -3.89 25.10 7.02
C ILE A 351 -3.56 25.80 5.70
N VAL A 352 -3.72 25.10 4.57
CA VAL A 352 -3.45 25.67 3.23
C VAL A 352 -4.67 26.36 2.59
N GLY A 353 -5.77 26.50 3.34
CA GLY A 353 -6.96 27.24 2.89
C GLY A 353 -7.86 26.49 1.92
N THR A 354 -7.74 25.15 1.82
CA THR A 354 -8.57 24.31 0.95
C THR A 354 -9.22 23.14 1.71
N PRO A 355 -9.95 23.40 2.81
CA PRO A 355 -10.50 22.34 3.67
C PRO A 355 -11.47 21.40 2.93
N ASP A 356 -12.18 21.89 1.93
CA ASP A 356 -13.18 21.11 1.18
C ASP A 356 -12.56 20.23 0.06
N ASN A 357 -11.26 20.37 -0.20
CA ASN A 357 -10.56 19.56 -1.20
C ASN A 357 -10.26 18.14 -0.72
N VAL A 358 -10.40 17.85 0.58
CA VAL A 358 -10.30 16.49 1.12
C VAL A 358 -11.69 15.93 1.43
N LYS A 359 -12.07 14.87 0.71
CA LYS A 359 -13.30 14.12 0.96
C LYS A 359 -12.99 12.80 1.65
N ILE A 360 -13.70 12.51 2.74
CA ILE A 360 -13.46 11.30 3.55
C ILE A 360 -14.78 10.57 3.74
N TYR A 361 -14.72 9.25 3.55
CA TYR A 361 -15.78 8.30 3.89
C TYR A 361 -15.19 7.18 4.75
N HIS A 362 -16.04 6.58 5.58
CA HIS A 362 -15.77 5.30 6.22
C HIS A 362 -16.52 4.19 5.49
N TYR A 363 -16.14 2.94 5.72
CA TYR A 363 -17.00 1.79 5.44
C TYR A 363 -18.40 2.02 6.01
N LYS A 364 -19.45 1.54 5.31
CA LYS A 364 -20.83 1.67 5.77
C LYS A 364 -21.03 1.17 7.21
N LYS A 365 -20.39 0.04 7.55
CA LYS A 365 -20.39 -0.57 8.88
C LYS A 365 -19.89 0.36 10.00
N PHE A 366 -18.94 1.25 9.68
CA PHE A 366 -18.32 2.18 10.62
C PHE A 366 -18.67 3.65 10.31
N SER A 367 -19.72 3.89 9.54
CA SER A 367 -20.12 5.24 9.15
C SER A 367 -20.75 6.02 10.30
N ASP A 368 -21.49 5.33 11.17
CA ASP A 368 -22.01 5.86 12.42
C ASP A 368 -20.86 6.13 13.42
N PRO A 369 -20.67 7.38 13.89
CA PRO A 369 -19.67 7.72 14.90
C PRO A 369 -19.69 6.84 16.15
N ASP A 370 -20.84 6.33 16.58
CA ASP A 370 -20.97 5.50 17.79
C ASP A 370 -20.24 4.14 17.66
N THR A 371 -19.99 3.71 16.43
CA THR A 371 -19.25 2.48 16.13
C THR A 371 -17.73 2.66 16.17
N ARG A 372 -17.24 3.90 16.26
CA ARG A 372 -15.81 4.24 16.22
C ARG A 372 -15.32 4.70 17.59
N LYS A 373 -14.01 4.63 17.81
CA LYS A 373 -13.36 5.08 19.04
C LYS A 373 -12.36 6.18 18.72
N ASN A 374 -12.56 7.35 19.33
CA ASN A 374 -11.62 8.46 19.26
C ASN A 374 -10.51 8.25 20.28
N VAL A 375 -9.37 7.78 19.82
CA VAL A 375 -8.15 7.58 20.63
C VAL A 375 -6.97 8.26 19.95
N GLU A 376 -6.08 8.84 20.74
CA GLU A 376 -4.84 9.43 20.23
C GLU A 376 -3.77 8.37 19.94
N TYR A 377 -3.78 7.27 20.69
CA TYR A 377 -2.89 6.12 20.50
C TYR A 377 -3.70 4.82 20.53
N LEU A 378 -3.34 3.87 19.68
CA LEU A 378 -3.90 2.53 19.73
C LEU A 378 -3.37 1.77 20.96
N PRO A 379 -4.19 0.89 21.57
CA PRO A 379 -3.73 0.02 22.64
C PRO A 379 -2.69 -0.99 22.12
N GLU A 380 -1.66 -1.27 22.91
CA GLU A 380 -0.66 -2.31 22.61
C GLU A 380 -1.22 -3.73 22.82
N GLY A 381 -0.58 -4.75 22.24
CA GLY A 381 -0.94 -6.14 22.48
C GLY A 381 -2.16 -6.64 21.69
N LEU A 382 -2.53 -5.93 20.63
CA LEU A 382 -3.64 -6.30 19.75
C LEU A 382 -3.31 -7.50 18.89
N ASP A 383 -4.32 -8.32 18.60
CA ASP A 383 -4.29 -9.20 17.44
C ASP A 383 -4.71 -8.47 16.15
N ARG A 384 -4.63 -9.19 15.01
CA ARG A 384 -4.98 -8.63 13.70
C ARG A 384 -6.45 -8.22 13.59
N ASN A 385 -7.36 -8.99 14.17
CA ASN A 385 -8.80 -8.73 14.09
C ASN A 385 -9.20 -7.55 14.96
N GLU A 386 -8.66 -7.47 16.17
CA GLU A 386 -8.84 -6.36 17.09
C GLU A 386 -8.28 -5.07 16.48
N TYR A 387 -7.09 -5.11 15.88
CA TYR A 387 -6.53 -3.98 15.15
C TYR A 387 -7.48 -3.46 14.07
N PHE A 388 -7.93 -4.31 13.15
CA PHE A 388 -8.81 -3.87 12.06
C PHE A 388 -10.13 -3.28 12.56
N ARG A 389 -10.68 -3.79 13.66
CA ARG A 389 -11.84 -3.19 14.32
C ARG A 389 -11.53 -1.81 14.90
N MET A 390 -10.38 -1.66 15.57
CA MET A 390 -9.97 -0.37 16.16
C MET A 390 -9.72 0.71 15.10
N VAL A 391 -9.24 0.32 13.92
CA VAL A 391 -9.02 1.25 12.79
C VAL A 391 -10.19 1.30 11.79
N ASN A 392 -11.38 0.83 12.21
CA ASN A 392 -12.64 1.00 11.49
C ASN A 392 -12.68 0.34 10.09
N VAL A 393 -12.04 -0.82 9.94
CA VAL A 393 -11.93 -1.55 8.66
C VAL A 393 -12.94 -2.70 8.59
N ASP A 394 -13.65 -2.80 7.47
CA ASP A 394 -14.57 -3.90 7.16
C ASP A 394 -14.07 -4.73 5.98
N GLY A 395 -13.17 -5.67 6.26
CA GLY A 395 -12.46 -6.48 5.26
C GLY A 395 -13.32 -7.11 4.17
N PRO A 396 -14.49 -7.74 4.47
CA PRO A 396 -15.36 -8.30 3.44
C PRO A 396 -15.89 -7.29 2.42
N ASN A 397 -15.92 -6.00 2.76
CA ASN A 397 -16.35 -4.91 1.89
C ASN A 397 -15.18 -4.11 1.31
N HIS A 398 -13.94 -4.62 1.37
CA HIS A 398 -12.79 -4.00 0.72
C HIS A 398 -12.82 -4.24 -0.80
N TYR A 399 -13.11 -3.16 -1.54
CA TYR A 399 -13.23 -3.13 -3.00
C TYR A 399 -13.18 -1.67 -3.49
N PHE A 400 -12.97 -1.43 -4.78
CA PHE A 400 -12.94 -0.07 -5.31
C PHE A 400 -14.34 0.58 -5.30
N LYS A 401 -14.50 1.66 -4.53
CA LYS A 401 -15.76 2.34 -4.23
C LYS A 401 -16.20 3.25 -5.39
N SER A 402 -16.41 2.68 -6.57
CA SER A 402 -16.91 3.39 -7.76
C SER A 402 -18.14 4.25 -7.47
N GLU A 403 -19.03 3.78 -6.59
CA GLU A 403 -20.24 4.47 -6.15
C GLU A 403 -19.98 5.78 -5.40
N LEU A 404 -18.79 5.96 -4.83
CA LEU A 404 -18.35 7.20 -4.18
C LEU A 404 -17.44 8.02 -5.10
N VAL A 405 -16.53 7.35 -5.81
CA VAL A 405 -15.48 7.99 -6.62
C VAL A 405 -16.05 8.61 -7.89
N VAL A 406 -16.92 7.91 -8.62
CA VAL A 406 -17.44 8.42 -9.91
C VAL A 406 -18.23 9.72 -9.71
N PRO A 407 -19.19 9.82 -8.77
CA PRO A 407 -19.88 11.09 -8.52
C PRO A 407 -18.94 12.22 -8.05
N TRP A 408 -17.90 11.89 -7.26
CA TRP A 408 -16.90 12.87 -6.83
C TRP A 408 -16.10 13.41 -8.01
N LEU A 409 -15.64 12.54 -8.91
CA LEU A 409 -14.92 12.94 -10.12
C LEU A 409 -15.77 13.74 -11.08
N ARG A 410 -17.04 13.38 -11.29
CA ARG A 410 -17.99 14.17 -12.10
C ARG A 410 -18.02 15.61 -11.60
N LYS A 411 -18.32 15.83 -10.32
CA LYS A 411 -18.34 17.18 -9.74
C LYS A 411 -16.98 17.89 -9.87
N LEU A 412 -15.88 17.18 -9.63
CA LEU A 412 -14.55 17.76 -9.62
C LEU A 412 -14.02 18.14 -11.02
N LEU A 413 -14.43 17.41 -12.05
CA LEU A 413 -13.94 17.56 -13.42
C LEU A 413 -14.95 18.26 -14.35
N GLU A 414 -16.21 18.38 -13.96
CA GLU A 414 -17.25 19.20 -14.63
C GLU A 414 -16.95 20.71 -14.56
N GLU A 415 -16.23 21.17 -13.53
CA GLU A 415 -15.84 22.56 -13.40
C GLU A 415 -14.47 22.87 -14.05
N ARG A 416 -14.51 23.77 -15.05
CA ARG A 416 -13.42 24.53 -15.70
C ARG A 416 -12.87 24.01 -17.02
#